data_AF-A0A957DVT1-F1
#
_entry.id   AF-A0A957DVT1-F1
#
_cell.length_a   1.000
_cell.length_b   1.000
_cell.length_c   1.000
_cell.angle_alpha   90.00
_cell.angle_beta   90.00
_cell.angle_gamma   90.00
#
_symmetry.space_group_name_H-M   'P 1'
#
loop_
_entity.id
_entity.type
_entity.pdbx_description
1 polymer ?
#
loop_
_entity_poly.entity_id
_entity_poly.type
_entity_poly.pdbx_seq_one_letter_code
_entity_poly.pdbx_strand_id
1 'polypeptide(L)'
;MDVLEVAPDEAAAAERPSVVNDFSIVAATANGTGSQTANLAILRALFKMGIPVNGKNIFPSNIQGLPTWYHIRVSHEGYVARRHTSEVLIAFNAATVNEDIQILPPGGICIHNDDWRSLPERDDITYYAIPVNQFVRDTGMKGKLRDYISNMVYVGAVAQLLGIPLEKLDDALDYLFKSRRKLVDSNMAVVKAAYEWTAENIHKTDPYRVAEMNATTGKVMITGNEAGALGSVYGGATFVAWYPITPSTSFVDGLNEYFPKLRRDPETGQNTYAVVQAEDELAAIGMILGAGWAGARSVTATSGPGISLMAEFAGLGYFAEIPAVIWDIQRVGPSTGL
;
A
#
# COMPACT_ATOMS: atom_id res chain seq x y z
N MET A 1 30.63 -42.83 23.65
CA MET A 1 30.42 -41.51 23.01
C MET A 1 29.01 -41.14 23.34
N ASP A 2 28.88 -40.29 24.35
CA ASP A 2 27.63 -39.91 24.99
C ASP A 2 26.70 -39.17 24.04
N VAL A 3 25.43 -39.57 24.08
CA VAL A 3 24.30 -38.83 23.53
C VAL A 3 23.95 -37.79 24.60
N LEU A 4 24.30 -36.53 24.37
CA LEU A 4 23.90 -35.43 25.25
C LEU A 4 22.40 -35.16 25.06
N GLU A 5 21.59 -35.68 25.98
CA GLU A 5 20.23 -35.18 26.23
C GLU A 5 20.32 -33.73 26.70
N VAL A 6 19.73 -32.81 25.93
CA VAL A 6 19.54 -31.42 26.34
C VAL A 6 18.19 -31.36 27.04
N ALA A 7 18.23 -31.15 28.36
CA ALA A 7 17.05 -30.89 29.17
C ALA A 7 16.35 -29.59 28.71
N PRO A 8 15.01 -29.50 28.80
CA PRO A 8 14.31 -28.26 28.51
C PRO A 8 14.65 -27.22 29.59
N ASP A 9 15.28 -26.13 29.18
CA ASP A 9 15.54 -24.98 30.02
C ASP A 9 14.19 -24.35 30.42
N GLU A 10 13.85 -24.41 31.71
CA GLU A 10 12.81 -23.58 32.32
C GLU A 10 13.28 -22.11 32.29
N ALA A 11 13.19 -21.49 31.12
CA ALA A 11 13.42 -20.06 30.97
C ALA A 11 12.22 -19.30 31.55
N ALA A 12 12.36 -18.86 32.80
CA ALA A 12 11.62 -17.73 33.34
C ALA A 12 11.57 -16.61 32.28
N ALA A 13 10.39 -16.01 32.07
CA ALA A 13 10.12 -15.02 31.05
C ALA A 13 11.15 -13.88 31.06
N ALA A 14 12.23 -14.03 30.30
CA ALA A 14 13.23 -13.00 30.10
C ALA A 14 12.56 -11.87 29.30
N GLU A 15 12.63 -10.64 29.83
CA GLU A 15 12.15 -9.44 29.14
C GLU A 15 12.79 -9.39 27.74
N ARG A 16 11.96 -9.59 26.71
CA ARG A 16 12.43 -9.53 25.32
C ARG A 16 12.90 -8.11 25.04
N PRO A 17 14.11 -7.90 24.46
CA PRO A 17 14.57 -6.58 24.09
C PRO A 17 13.59 -5.99 23.08
N SER A 18 13.22 -4.72 23.27
CA SER A 18 12.19 -4.13 22.42
C SER A 18 12.66 -3.91 20.99
N VAL A 19 11.76 -4.12 20.04
CA VAL A 19 12.00 -3.91 18.61
C VAL A 19 11.38 -2.57 18.21
N VAL A 20 12.23 -1.60 17.88
CA VAL A 20 11.81 -0.23 17.57
C VAL A 20 12.03 0.09 16.11
N ASN A 21 10.97 0.50 15.41
CA ASN A 21 11.05 0.93 14.00
C ASN A 21 11.77 -0.08 13.09
N ASP A 22 11.71 -1.39 13.37
CA ASP A 22 12.34 -2.41 12.54
C ASP A 22 11.55 -3.73 12.52
N PHE A 23 10.42 -3.69 11.82
CA PHE A 23 9.54 -4.86 11.65
C PHE A 23 8.68 -4.66 10.40
N SER A 24 7.87 -5.65 10.08
CA SER A 24 6.89 -5.59 8.98
C SER A 24 5.50 -5.90 9.50
N ILE A 25 4.52 -5.14 9.00
CA ILE A 25 3.10 -5.30 9.26
C ILE A 25 2.46 -5.88 8.00
N VAL A 26 1.53 -6.82 8.16
CA VAL A 26 0.66 -7.29 7.08
C VAL A 26 -0.79 -7.15 7.52
N ALA A 27 -1.59 -6.41 6.75
CA ALA A 27 -3.02 -6.33 6.95
C ALA A 27 -3.74 -7.25 5.96
N ALA A 28 -4.25 -8.37 6.46
CA ALA A 28 -5.08 -9.31 5.73
C ALA A 28 -6.54 -8.86 5.85
N THR A 29 -7.14 -8.40 4.76
CA THR A 29 -8.51 -7.85 4.72
C THR A 29 -9.27 -8.40 3.52
N ALA A 30 -10.57 -8.16 3.43
CA ALA A 30 -11.36 -8.48 2.24
C ALA A 30 -11.33 -7.31 1.23
N ASN A 31 -11.11 -7.61 -0.05
CA ASN A 31 -11.09 -6.60 -1.10
C ASN A 31 -12.44 -5.85 -1.21
N GLY A 32 -12.39 -4.54 -1.40
CA GLY A 32 -13.57 -3.68 -1.51
C GLY A 32 -14.22 -3.26 -0.18
N THR A 33 -13.63 -3.62 0.98
CA THR A 33 -14.09 -3.18 2.31
C THR A 33 -13.53 -1.82 2.74
N GLY A 34 -12.83 -1.09 1.87
CA GLY A 34 -12.22 0.21 2.22
C GLY A 34 -10.90 0.08 3.01
N SER A 35 -10.30 -1.10 3.08
CA SER A 35 -9.05 -1.35 3.81
C SER A 35 -7.86 -0.54 3.27
N GLN A 36 -7.88 -0.15 1.99
CA GLN A 36 -6.83 0.70 1.41
C GLN A 36 -6.69 2.03 2.16
N THR A 37 -7.80 2.69 2.55
CA THR A 37 -7.75 3.95 3.29
C THR A 37 -7.14 3.75 4.67
N ALA A 38 -7.54 2.70 5.38
CA ALA A 38 -7.03 2.36 6.71
C ALA A 38 -5.52 2.02 6.68
N ASN A 39 -5.10 1.18 5.72
CA ASN A 39 -3.69 0.81 5.55
C ASN A 39 -2.81 2.01 5.16
N LEU A 40 -3.32 2.87 4.26
CA LEU A 40 -2.62 4.11 3.92
C LEU A 40 -2.58 5.09 5.09
N ALA A 41 -3.58 5.14 5.96
CA ALA A 41 -3.56 5.98 7.15
C ALA A 41 -2.40 5.58 8.10
N ILE A 42 -2.26 4.27 8.37
CA ILE A 42 -1.14 3.73 9.15
C ILE A 42 0.20 4.06 8.48
N LEU A 43 0.35 3.72 7.18
CA LEU A 43 1.59 3.97 6.43
C LEU A 43 1.98 5.46 6.45
N ARG A 44 1.02 6.36 6.22
CA ARG A 44 1.25 7.81 6.19
C ARG A 44 1.57 8.36 7.57
N ALA A 45 0.90 7.89 8.62
CA ALA A 45 1.20 8.29 10.00
C ALA A 45 2.64 7.92 10.38
N LEU A 46 3.07 6.69 10.07
CA LEU A 46 4.46 6.25 10.29
C LEU A 46 5.47 7.11 9.53
N PHE A 47 5.19 7.44 8.27
CA PHE A 47 6.02 8.35 7.49
C PHE A 47 6.11 9.76 8.13
N LYS A 48 4.98 10.26 8.65
CA LYS A 48 4.88 11.56 9.34
C LYS A 48 5.53 11.57 10.74
N MET A 49 5.74 10.40 11.34
CA MET A 49 6.58 10.24 12.53
C MET A 49 8.09 10.28 12.21
N GLY A 50 8.47 10.50 10.94
CA GLY A 50 9.88 10.53 10.55
C GLY A 50 10.42 9.21 10.04
N ILE A 51 9.63 8.13 10.09
CA ILE A 51 10.11 6.76 9.92
C ILE A 51 10.08 6.38 8.44
N PRO A 52 11.20 5.89 7.86
CA PRO A 52 11.19 5.34 6.52
C PRO A 52 10.27 4.12 6.46
N VAL A 53 9.35 4.14 5.48
CA VAL A 53 8.35 3.09 5.31
C VAL A 53 8.15 2.75 3.84
N ASN A 54 7.76 1.50 3.58
CA ASN A 54 7.31 1.05 2.27
C ASN A 54 5.96 0.34 2.41
N GLY A 55 5.04 0.60 1.49
CA GLY A 55 3.74 -0.05 1.42
C GLY A 55 3.56 -0.80 0.11
N LYS A 56 3.05 -2.04 0.16
CA LYS A 56 2.69 -2.81 -1.03
C LYS A 56 1.38 -3.55 -0.82
N ASN A 57 0.42 -3.28 -1.71
CA ASN A 57 -0.82 -4.03 -1.77
C ASN A 57 -0.64 -5.28 -2.64
N ILE A 58 -1.07 -6.43 -2.15
CA ILE A 58 -1.13 -7.71 -2.86
C ILE A 58 -2.59 -8.15 -2.89
N PHE A 59 -3.16 -8.23 -4.08
CA PHE A 59 -4.55 -8.57 -4.30
C PHE A 59 -4.66 -9.51 -5.50
N PRO A 60 -5.61 -10.46 -5.47
CA PRO A 60 -5.92 -11.30 -6.61
C PRO A 60 -6.58 -10.47 -7.72
N SER A 61 -6.58 -11.00 -8.95
CA SER A 61 -7.24 -10.39 -10.10
C SER A 61 -8.77 -10.46 -9.98
N ASN A 62 -9.34 -9.67 -9.06
CA ASN A 62 -10.76 -9.57 -8.79
C ASN A 62 -11.10 -8.14 -8.30
N ILE A 63 -12.29 -7.68 -8.65
CA ILE A 63 -12.88 -6.41 -8.27
C ILE A 63 -13.31 -6.39 -6.78
N GLN A 64 -13.81 -7.48 -6.18
CA GLN A 64 -14.28 -7.47 -4.77
C GLN A 64 -14.33 -8.87 -4.10
N GLY A 65 -14.13 -8.90 -2.78
CA GLY A 65 -14.53 -10.02 -1.91
C GLY A 65 -13.44 -11.05 -1.61
N LEU A 66 -12.43 -11.18 -2.47
CA LEU A 66 -11.29 -12.06 -2.18
C LEU A 66 -10.31 -11.43 -1.18
N PRO A 67 -9.45 -12.24 -0.53
CA PRO A 67 -8.42 -11.74 0.37
C PRO A 67 -7.44 -10.78 -0.28
N THR A 68 -6.98 -9.81 0.51
CA THR A 68 -6.02 -8.79 0.11
C THR A 68 -5.08 -8.53 1.26
N TRP A 69 -3.78 -8.52 0.96
CA TRP A 69 -2.72 -8.32 1.93
C TRP A 69 -2.00 -7.01 1.64
N TYR A 70 -2.03 -6.11 2.62
CA TYR A 70 -1.27 -4.87 2.54
C TYR A 70 -0.04 -4.99 3.44
N HIS A 71 1.14 -5.07 2.82
CA HIS A 71 2.40 -5.12 3.54
C HIS A 71 2.91 -3.71 3.80
N ILE A 72 3.36 -3.46 5.03
CA ILE A 72 4.05 -2.24 5.45
C ILE A 72 5.40 -2.66 6.04
N ARG A 73 6.49 -2.21 5.44
CA ARG A 73 7.84 -2.33 6.01
C ARG A 73 8.14 -1.05 6.80
N VAL A 74 8.53 -1.22 8.06
CA VAL A 74 9.01 -0.14 8.94
C VAL A 74 10.50 -0.38 9.19
N SER A 75 11.34 0.59 8.87
CA SER A 75 12.80 0.46 9.06
C SER A 75 13.46 1.81 9.35
N HIS A 76 14.03 1.96 10.55
CA HIS A 76 14.80 3.15 10.91
C HIS A 76 16.08 3.30 10.07
N GLU A 77 16.65 2.21 9.56
CA GLU A 77 17.79 2.22 8.64
C GLU A 77 17.41 2.56 7.18
N GLY A 78 16.12 2.68 6.87
CA GLY A 78 15.66 3.02 5.52
C GLY A 78 15.52 1.85 4.56
N TYR A 79 15.58 0.60 5.05
CA TYR A 79 15.35 -0.56 4.18
C TYR A 79 13.87 -0.66 3.77
N VAL A 80 13.63 -0.48 2.48
CA VAL A 80 12.28 -0.46 1.88
C VAL A 80 11.85 -1.80 1.28
N ALA A 81 12.74 -2.78 1.21
CA ALA A 81 12.43 -4.10 0.66
C ALA A 81 11.51 -4.88 1.61
N ARG A 82 10.58 -5.64 1.03
CA ARG A 82 9.75 -6.60 1.77
C ARG A 82 10.66 -7.67 2.40
N ARG A 83 10.44 -7.95 3.69
CA ARG A 83 11.05 -9.09 4.39
C ARG A 83 10.29 -10.38 4.11
N HIS A 84 10.97 -11.51 4.24
CA HIS A 84 10.35 -12.83 4.17
C HIS A 84 9.25 -12.99 5.23
N THR A 85 9.49 -12.48 6.44
CA THR A 85 8.57 -12.51 7.58
C THR A 85 7.81 -11.20 7.73
N SER A 86 6.61 -11.27 8.31
CA SER A 86 5.89 -10.12 8.84
C SER A 86 5.57 -10.39 10.29
N GLU A 87 6.09 -9.55 11.19
CA GLU A 87 6.01 -9.77 12.63
C GLU A 87 4.66 -9.32 13.21
N VAL A 88 3.95 -8.43 12.52
CA VAL A 88 2.64 -7.93 12.93
C VAL A 88 1.59 -8.32 11.89
N LEU A 89 0.63 -9.16 12.26
CA LEU A 89 -0.53 -9.50 11.45
C LEU A 89 -1.76 -8.74 11.96
N ILE A 90 -2.43 -8.04 11.05
CA ILE A 90 -3.80 -7.55 11.25
C ILE A 90 -4.71 -8.54 10.51
N ALA A 91 -5.29 -9.47 11.27
CA ALA A 91 -6.12 -10.56 10.78
C ALA A 91 -7.59 -10.12 10.68
N PHE A 92 -7.94 -9.48 9.56
CA PHE A 92 -9.26 -8.94 9.26
C PHE A 92 -9.87 -9.58 7.99
N ASN A 93 -9.45 -10.82 7.69
CA ASN A 93 -10.12 -11.71 6.75
C ASN A 93 -10.33 -13.12 7.33
N ALA A 94 -11.58 -13.52 7.56
CA ALA A 94 -11.92 -14.84 8.09
C ALA A 94 -11.56 -16.01 7.15
N ALA A 95 -11.45 -15.76 5.84
CA ALA A 95 -11.16 -16.82 4.87
C ALA A 95 -9.69 -17.30 4.94
N THR A 96 -8.76 -16.42 5.33
CA THR A 96 -7.32 -16.70 5.34
C THR A 96 -6.71 -16.67 6.72
N VAL A 97 -7.46 -16.27 7.76
CA VAL A 97 -6.93 -16.08 9.12
C VAL A 97 -6.12 -17.27 9.65
N ASN A 98 -6.54 -18.50 9.36
CA ASN A 98 -5.82 -19.69 9.78
C ASN A 98 -4.44 -19.77 9.12
N GLU A 99 -4.36 -19.58 7.81
CA GLU A 99 -3.11 -19.59 7.04
C GLU A 99 -2.22 -18.40 7.42
N ASP A 100 -2.81 -17.21 7.55
CA ASP A 100 -2.12 -15.98 7.92
C ASP A 100 -1.47 -16.08 9.31
N ILE A 101 -2.14 -16.72 10.28
CA ILE A 101 -1.58 -16.95 11.63
C ILE A 101 -0.41 -17.96 11.58
N GLN A 102 -0.48 -18.98 10.73
CA GLN A 102 0.58 -20.00 10.63
C GLN A 102 1.88 -19.43 10.03
N ILE A 103 1.79 -18.43 9.15
CA ILE A 103 2.99 -17.81 8.55
C ILE A 103 3.68 -16.78 9.46
N LEU A 104 3.09 -16.42 10.61
CA LEU A 104 3.74 -15.53 11.58
C LEU A 104 5.02 -16.17 12.12
N PRO A 105 6.12 -15.40 12.24
CA PRO A 105 7.33 -15.89 12.91
C PRO A 105 7.08 -16.05 14.42
N PRO A 106 7.87 -16.91 15.11
CA PRO A 106 7.90 -16.93 16.57
C PRO A 106 8.15 -15.53 17.15
N GLY A 107 7.38 -15.17 18.17
CA GLY A 107 7.36 -13.84 18.76
C GLY A 107 6.63 -12.78 17.95
N GLY A 108 5.92 -13.16 16.88
CA GLY A 108 5.01 -12.28 16.15
C GLY A 108 3.75 -11.93 16.95
N ILE A 109 2.96 -10.99 16.42
CA ILE A 109 1.69 -10.57 16.99
C ILE A 109 0.54 -10.73 16.00
N CYS A 110 -0.60 -11.19 16.50
CA CYS A 110 -1.84 -11.30 15.75
C CYS A 110 -2.90 -10.38 16.37
N ILE A 111 -3.18 -9.27 15.69
CA ILE A 111 -4.29 -8.37 16.00
C ILE A 111 -5.50 -8.86 15.20
N HIS A 112 -6.50 -9.43 15.86
CA HIS A 112 -7.61 -10.10 15.19
C HIS A 112 -8.96 -9.55 15.63
N ASN A 113 -9.96 -9.82 14.81
CA ASN A 113 -11.34 -9.60 15.19
C ASN A 113 -11.79 -10.68 16.21
N ASP A 114 -12.22 -10.26 17.39
CA ASP A 114 -12.73 -11.14 18.45
C ASP A 114 -14.12 -11.73 18.13
N ASP A 115 -14.80 -11.20 17.11
CA ASP A 115 -16.10 -11.71 16.67
C ASP A 115 -16.03 -13.11 16.02
N TRP A 116 -14.82 -13.61 15.75
CA TRP A 116 -14.61 -14.91 15.13
C TRP A 116 -14.29 -15.99 16.15
N ARG A 117 -14.94 -17.13 15.99
CA ARG A 117 -14.69 -18.31 16.84
C ARG A 117 -13.57 -19.15 16.24
N SER A 118 -12.78 -19.78 17.12
CA SER A 118 -11.82 -20.83 16.78
C SER A 118 -10.67 -20.39 15.87
N LEU A 119 -9.81 -19.51 16.39
CA LEU A 119 -8.49 -19.25 15.79
C LEU A 119 -7.51 -20.38 16.15
N PRO A 120 -6.49 -20.66 15.31
CA PRO A 120 -5.42 -21.57 15.68
C PRO A 120 -4.70 -21.00 16.89
N GLU A 121 -4.48 -21.83 17.91
CA GLU A 121 -3.69 -21.46 19.09
C GLU A 121 -2.21 -21.75 18.83
N ARG A 122 -1.36 -20.79 19.18
CA ARG A 122 0.10 -20.87 19.15
C ARG A 122 0.62 -20.26 20.43
N ASP A 123 1.54 -20.95 21.09
CA ASP A 123 2.17 -20.53 22.34
C ASP A 123 3.36 -19.57 22.12
N ASP A 124 3.86 -19.49 20.89
CA ASP A 124 5.02 -18.70 20.51
C ASP A 124 4.69 -17.29 20.00
N ILE A 125 3.42 -16.91 19.85
CA ILE A 125 2.97 -15.58 19.39
C ILE A 125 2.02 -14.91 20.39
N THR A 126 1.82 -13.60 20.25
CA THR A 126 0.90 -12.82 21.08
C THR A 126 -0.39 -12.49 20.32
N TYR A 127 -1.55 -12.76 20.92
CA TYR A 127 -2.85 -12.43 20.37
C TYR A 127 -3.43 -11.19 21.03
N TYR A 128 -3.94 -10.27 20.22
CA TYR A 128 -4.72 -9.11 20.66
C TYR A 128 -6.09 -9.15 19.99
N ALA A 129 -7.10 -9.49 20.79
CA ALA A 129 -8.49 -9.61 20.37
C ALA A 129 -9.19 -8.24 20.41
N ILE A 130 -9.73 -7.81 19.27
CA ILE A 130 -10.41 -6.51 19.14
C ILE A 130 -11.91 -6.72 18.86
N PRO A 131 -12.83 -6.15 19.67
CA PRO A 131 -14.27 -6.35 19.53
C PRO A 131 -14.87 -5.44 18.45
N VAL A 132 -14.63 -5.74 17.18
CA VAL A 132 -14.98 -4.88 16.03
C VAL A 132 -16.48 -4.57 15.96
N ASN A 133 -17.34 -5.58 16.15
CA ASN A 133 -18.78 -5.37 16.13
C ASN A 133 -19.29 -4.43 17.23
N GLN A 134 -18.62 -4.34 18.37
CA GLN A 134 -19.01 -3.40 19.43
C GLN A 134 -18.87 -1.97 18.94
N PHE A 135 -17.68 -1.58 18.47
CA PHE A 135 -17.43 -0.23 17.95
C PHE A 135 -18.36 0.13 16.80
N VAL A 136 -18.56 -0.80 15.87
CA VAL A 136 -19.39 -0.56 14.69
C VAL A 136 -20.86 -0.36 15.06
N ARG A 137 -21.40 -1.10 16.04
CA ARG A 137 -22.79 -0.92 16.51
C ARG A 137 -23.02 0.48 17.07
N ASP A 138 -22.06 0.99 17.83
CA ASP A 138 -22.15 2.30 18.48
C ASP A 138 -22.19 3.47 17.48
N THR A 139 -21.67 3.25 16.26
CA THR A 139 -21.76 4.26 15.17
C THR A 139 -23.15 4.35 14.52
N GLY A 140 -24.02 3.35 14.68
CA GLY A 140 -25.32 3.27 14.01
C GLY A 140 -25.27 3.08 12.48
N MET A 141 -24.07 2.88 11.89
CA MET A 141 -23.90 2.80 10.43
C MET A 141 -24.27 1.42 9.87
N LYS A 142 -24.77 1.40 8.62
CA LYS A 142 -25.30 0.20 7.95
C LYS A 142 -24.69 0.01 6.56
N GLY A 143 -24.75 -1.23 6.05
CA GLY A 143 -24.28 -1.59 4.71
C GLY A 143 -22.80 -1.31 4.50
N LYS A 144 -22.41 -0.87 3.29
CA LYS A 144 -21.00 -0.62 2.91
C LYS A 144 -20.26 0.35 3.83
N LEU A 145 -20.97 1.33 4.41
CA LEU A 145 -20.37 2.31 5.30
C LEU A 145 -19.90 1.66 6.62
N ARG A 146 -20.62 0.63 7.08
CA ARG A 146 -20.18 -0.21 8.20
C ARG A 146 -18.88 -0.95 7.85
N ASP A 147 -18.77 -1.52 6.66
CA ASP A 147 -17.56 -2.25 6.24
C ASP A 147 -16.34 -1.31 6.19
N TYR A 148 -16.53 -0.09 5.65
CA TYR A 148 -15.47 0.92 5.56
C TYR A 148 -14.95 1.34 6.93
N ILE A 149 -15.86 1.49 7.90
CA ILE A 149 -15.53 1.93 9.25
C ILE A 149 -14.98 0.82 10.13
N SER A 150 -15.35 -0.44 9.86
CA SER A 150 -14.80 -1.60 10.57
C SER A 150 -13.27 -1.63 10.49
N ASN A 151 -12.71 -1.21 9.36
CA ASN A 151 -11.26 -1.13 9.17
C ASN A 151 -10.59 -0.02 9.99
N MET A 152 -11.32 1.02 10.40
CA MET A 152 -10.77 2.07 11.28
C MET A 152 -10.61 1.60 12.74
N VAL A 153 -11.30 0.52 13.13
CA VAL A 153 -11.15 -0.07 14.45
C VAL A 153 -9.72 -0.61 14.64
N TYR A 154 -9.20 -1.39 13.69
CA TYR A 154 -7.82 -1.86 13.80
C TYR A 154 -6.81 -0.73 13.67
N VAL A 155 -7.11 0.36 12.95
CA VAL A 155 -6.21 1.52 12.88
C VAL A 155 -5.99 2.10 14.27
N GLY A 156 -7.05 2.28 15.05
CA GLY A 156 -6.96 2.74 16.44
C GLY A 156 -6.22 1.75 17.35
N ALA A 157 -6.55 0.47 17.27
CA ALA A 157 -5.90 -0.57 18.07
C ALA A 157 -4.39 -0.70 17.75
N VAL A 158 -4.03 -0.76 16.47
CA VAL A 158 -2.63 -0.80 16.00
C VAL A 158 -1.89 0.45 16.45
N ALA A 159 -2.52 1.63 16.35
CA ALA A 159 -1.90 2.86 16.78
C ALA A 159 -1.60 2.86 18.28
N GLN A 160 -2.50 2.34 19.10
CA GLN A 160 -2.23 2.24 20.53
C GLN A 160 -1.15 1.20 20.83
N LEU A 161 -1.25 0.01 20.24
CA LEU A 161 -0.30 -1.09 20.48
C LEU A 161 1.13 -0.74 20.04
N LEU A 162 1.28 -0.03 18.91
CA LEU A 162 2.59 0.33 18.39
C LEU A 162 3.09 1.69 18.90
N GLY A 163 2.24 2.54 19.48
CA GLY A 163 2.60 3.88 19.92
C GLY A 163 2.60 4.94 18.80
N ILE A 164 1.68 4.81 17.83
CA ILE A 164 1.43 5.84 16.80
C ILE A 164 0.53 6.94 17.41
N PRO A 165 0.96 8.21 17.44
CA PRO A 165 0.14 9.30 17.97
C PRO A 165 -1.12 9.54 17.14
N LEU A 166 -2.26 9.78 17.81
CA LEU A 166 -3.54 10.09 17.15
C LEU A 166 -3.45 11.29 16.20
N GLU A 167 -2.63 12.29 16.52
CA GLU A 167 -2.37 13.46 15.68
C GLU A 167 -1.84 13.05 14.29
N LYS A 168 -0.92 12.08 14.23
CA LYS A 168 -0.34 11.60 12.97
C LYS A 168 -1.36 10.86 12.10
N LEU A 169 -2.33 10.20 12.74
CA LEU A 169 -3.44 9.57 12.04
C LEU A 169 -4.46 10.59 11.54
N ASP A 170 -4.73 11.64 12.31
CA ASP A 170 -5.60 12.75 11.88
C ASP A 170 -5.03 13.42 10.61
N ASP A 171 -3.75 13.79 10.64
CA ASP A 171 -3.02 14.33 9.48
C ASP A 171 -3.07 13.39 8.27
N ALA A 172 -2.89 12.09 8.51
CA ALA A 172 -2.91 11.09 7.45
C ALA A 172 -4.29 10.99 6.80
N LEU A 173 -5.36 10.96 7.59
CA LEU A 173 -6.73 10.90 7.10
C LEU A 173 -7.17 12.21 6.44
N ASP A 174 -6.76 13.38 6.94
CA ASP A 174 -7.03 14.67 6.30
C ASP A 174 -6.45 14.72 4.89
N TYR A 175 -5.19 14.28 4.73
CA TYR A 175 -4.58 14.14 3.43
C TYR A 175 -5.38 13.20 2.51
N LEU A 176 -5.69 11.99 2.99
CA LEU A 176 -6.36 10.95 2.17
C LEU A 176 -7.76 11.37 1.73
N PHE A 177 -8.49 12.09 2.58
CA PHE A 177 -9.81 12.59 2.26
C PHE A 177 -9.79 13.94 1.54
N LYS A 178 -8.62 14.47 1.18
CA LYS A 178 -8.44 15.78 0.50
C LYS A 178 -9.09 16.91 1.30
N SER A 179 -8.82 16.95 2.60
CA SER A 179 -9.32 17.94 3.57
C SER A 179 -10.84 18.00 3.71
N ARG A 180 -11.55 16.90 3.39
CA ARG A 180 -12.98 16.74 3.68
C ARG A 180 -13.20 16.40 5.15
N ARG A 181 -13.09 17.42 6.02
CA ARG A 181 -13.08 17.29 7.50
C ARG A 181 -14.19 16.42 8.08
N LYS A 182 -15.42 16.51 7.57
CA LYS A 182 -16.55 15.65 8.01
C LYS A 182 -16.24 14.14 7.88
N LEU A 183 -15.54 13.73 6.82
CA LEU A 183 -15.12 12.34 6.64
C LEU A 183 -13.99 11.99 7.62
N VAL A 184 -13.04 12.91 7.82
CA VAL A 184 -11.93 12.73 8.77
C VAL A 184 -12.48 12.54 10.18
N ASP A 185 -13.31 13.46 10.67
CA ASP A 185 -13.91 13.41 12.01
C ASP A 185 -14.68 12.12 12.25
N SER A 186 -15.47 11.70 11.27
CA SER A 186 -16.26 10.47 11.36
C SER A 186 -15.40 9.22 11.47
N ASN A 187 -14.23 9.17 10.81
CA ASN A 187 -13.31 8.04 10.92
C ASN A 187 -12.49 8.13 12.21
N MET A 188 -12.01 9.34 12.56
CA MET A 188 -11.23 9.58 13.77
C MET A 188 -12.01 9.32 15.06
N ALA A 189 -13.33 9.51 15.07
CA ALA A 189 -14.15 9.12 16.22
C ALA A 189 -14.02 7.62 16.54
N VAL A 190 -13.99 6.77 15.51
CA VAL A 190 -13.86 5.32 15.66
C VAL A 190 -12.42 4.91 15.99
N VAL A 191 -11.44 5.54 15.33
CA VAL A 191 -10.01 5.36 15.65
C VAL A 191 -9.75 5.68 17.12
N LYS A 192 -10.24 6.83 17.60
CA LYS A 192 -10.05 7.29 18.97
C LYS A 192 -10.71 6.35 19.98
N ALA A 193 -11.95 5.95 19.75
CA ALA A 193 -12.64 5.00 20.63
C ALA A 193 -11.90 3.65 20.71
N ALA A 194 -11.41 3.12 19.58
CA ALA A 194 -10.64 1.89 19.56
C ALA A 194 -9.26 2.04 20.23
N TYR A 195 -8.61 3.19 20.07
CA TYR A 195 -7.33 3.52 20.72
C TYR A 195 -7.47 3.54 22.24
N GLU A 196 -8.46 4.27 22.77
CA GLU A 196 -8.74 4.38 24.21
C GLU A 196 -9.14 3.03 24.81
N TRP A 197 -10.05 2.31 24.16
CA TRP A 197 -10.45 0.97 24.60
C TRP A 197 -9.25 0.01 24.63
N THR A 198 -8.38 0.06 23.63
CA THR A 198 -7.17 -0.78 23.58
C THR A 198 -6.23 -0.45 24.74
N ALA A 199 -6.10 0.84 25.10
CA ALA A 199 -5.29 1.27 26.23
C ALA A 199 -5.80 0.73 27.58
N GLU A 200 -7.12 0.65 27.74
CA GLU A 200 -7.77 0.23 28.98
C GLU A 200 -7.88 -1.29 29.12
N ASN A 201 -8.05 -2.01 28.00
CA ASN A 201 -8.45 -3.43 28.01
C ASN A 201 -7.35 -4.39 27.54
N ILE A 202 -6.33 -3.90 26.83
CA ILE A 202 -5.25 -4.75 26.32
C ILE A 202 -3.96 -4.50 27.10
N HIS A 203 -3.48 -5.54 27.77
CA HIS A 203 -2.13 -5.55 28.32
C HIS A 203 -1.14 -5.98 27.24
N LYS A 204 -0.33 -5.02 26.78
CA LYS A 204 0.72 -5.26 25.78
C LYS A 204 1.88 -6.05 26.38
N THR A 205 2.26 -7.15 25.75
CA THR A 205 3.36 -8.04 26.19
C THR A 205 4.43 -8.26 25.13
N ASP A 206 4.18 -7.84 23.88
CA ASP A 206 5.12 -7.98 22.76
C ASP A 206 6.14 -6.83 22.69
N PRO A 207 7.30 -7.03 22.03
CA PRO A 207 8.39 -6.05 22.02
C PRO A 207 8.25 -4.93 20.97
N TYR A 208 7.29 -5.01 20.04
CA TYR A 208 7.23 -4.11 18.88
C TYR A 208 6.65 -2.75 19.25
N ARG A 209 7.34 -1.68 18.84
CA ARG A 209 6.83 -0.31 18.94
C ARG A 209 7.44 0.58 17.89
N VAL A 210 6.82 1.74 17.69
CA VAL A 210 7.38 2.82 16.88
C VAL A 210 7.83 3.97 17.77
N ALA A 211 8.82 4.71 17.28
CA ALA A 211 9.34 5.91 17.93
C ALA A 211 9.56 6.99 16.89
N GLU A 212 9.27 8.24 17.24
CA GLU A 212 9.50 9.36 16.33
C GLU A 212 10.99 9.50 15.97
N MET A 213 11.24 9.94 14.74
CA MET A 213 12.57 10.25 14.22
C MET A 213 12.46 11.35 13.15
N ASN A 214 13.50 11.58 12.35
CA ASN A 214 13.53 12.65 11.34
C ASN A 214 14.07 12.19 9.97
N ALA A 215 14.15 10.87 9.72
CA ALA A 215 14.73 10.35 8.48
C ALA A 215 13.86 10.59 7.23
N THR A 216 12.60 11.03 7.39
CA THR A 216 11.71 11.43 6.28
C THR A 216 11.63 12.94 6.07
N THR A 217 12.37 13.76 6.83
CA THR A 217 12.39 15.22 6.63
C THR A 217 12.80 15.58 5.20
N GLY A 218 12.01 16.43 4.54
CA GLY A 218 12.23 16.83 3.15
C GLY A 218 11.93 15.73 2.10
N LYS A 219 11.40 14.57 2.52
CA LYS A 219 11.01 13.48 1.60
C LYS A 219 9.51 13.50 1.34
N VAL A 220 9.11 12.84 0.26
CA VAL A 220 7.71 12.59 -0.10
C VAL A 220 7.46 11.10 -0.20
N MET A 221 6.23 10.67 0.07
CA MET A 221 5.76 9.34 -0.32
C MET A 221 5.28 9.39 -1.76
N ILE A 222 5.76 8.45 -2.56
CA ILE A 222 5.41 8.33 -3.97
C ILE A 222 5.44 6.86 -4.39
N THR A 223 4.55 6.46 -5.27
CA THR A 223 4.58 5.14 -5.91
C THR A 223 5.55 5.13 -7.10
N GLY A 224 5.97 3.94 -7.54
CA GLY A 224 6.86 3.82 -8.71
C GLY A 224 6.25 4.43 -9.98
N ASN A 225 4.96 4.20 -10.22
CA ASN A 225 4.26 4.73 -11.39
C ASN A 225 4.09 6.25 -11.34
N GLU A 226 3.75 6.82 -10.19
CA GLU A 226 3.71 8.29 -10.02
C GLU A 226 5.09 8.92 -10.21
N ALA A 227 6.14 8.28 -9.69
CA ALA A 227 7.52 8.75 -9.87
C ALA A 227 7.95 8.72 -11.34
N GLY A 228 7.65 7.63 -12.05
CA GLY A 228 7.91 7.52 -13.50
C GLY A 228 7.12 8.55 -14.31
N ALA A 229 5.85 8.77 -13.96
CA ALA A 229 4.99 9.76 -14.61
C ALA A 229 5.54 11.17 -14.42
N LEU A 230 5.81 11.56 -13.17
CA LEU A 230 6.39 12.87 -12.84
C LEU A 230 7.75 13.06 -13.51
N GLY A 231 8.60 12.03 -13.49
CA GLY A 231 9.88 12.01 -14.19
C GLY A 231 9.73 12.20 -15.70
N SER A 232 8.70 11.64 -16.33
CA SER A 232 8.40 11.83 -17.75
C SER A 232 7.93 13.26 -18.06
N VAL A 233 7.15 13.88 -17.17
CA VAL A 233 6.75 15.28 -17.28
C VAL A 233 7.98 16.20 -17.22
N TYR A 234 8.85 16.03 -16.21
CA TYR A 234 10.11 16.77 -16.10
C TYR A 234 11.07 16.45 -17.25
N GLY A 235 11.06 15.21 -17.74
CA GLY A 235 11.85 14.71 -18.85
C GLY A 235 11.44 15.26 -20.21
N GLY A 236 10.42 16.11 -20.30
CA GLY A 236 10.09 16.78 -21.54
C GLY A 236 8.84 16.27 -22.24
N ALA A 237 8.18 15.20 -21.76
CA ALA A 237 7.07 14.58 -22.47
C ALA A 237 5.92 15.55 -22.78
N THR A 238 5.40 15.49 -24.01
CA THR A 238 4.28 16.31 -24.50
C THR A 238 3.22 15.50 -25.25
N PHE A 239 3.49 14.24 -25.60
CA PHE A 239 2.50 13.39 -26.24
C PHE A 239 2.48 12.00 -25.60
N VAL A 240 1.29 11.53 -25.23
CA VAL A 240 1.09 10.20 -24.66
C VAL A 240 -0.01 9.48 -25.42
N ALA A 241 0.26 8.27 -25.87
CA ALA A 241 -0.76 7.35 -26.33
C ALA A 241 -0.62 6.02 -25.59
N TRP A 242 -1.73 5.42 -25.16
CA TRP A 242 -1.71 4.25 -24.29
C TRP A 242 -2.99 3.42 -24.42
N TYR A 243 -2.89 2.14 -24.05
CA TYR A 243 -4.03 1.26 -23.87
C TYR A 243 -4.08 0.80 -22.40
N PRO A 244 -5.26 0.76 -21.74
CA PRO A 244 -5.33 0.38 -20.33
C PRO A 244 -4.92 -1.07 -20.07
N ILE A 245 -3.85 -1.25 -19.29
CA ILE A 245 -3.38 -2.56 -18.84
C ILE A 245 -2.81 -2.49 -17.42
N THR A 246 -3.19 -3.42 -16.54
CA THR A 246 -2.57 -3.53 -15.20
C THR A 246 -1.16 -4.10 -15.33
N PRO A 247 -0.14 -3.53 -14.66
CA PRO A 247 -0.17 -2.43 -13.68
C PRO A 247 0.19 -1.04 -14.25
N SER A 248 0.18 -0.82 -15.58
CA SER A 248 0.66 0.43 -16.19
C SER A 248 -0.32 1.59 -16.15
N THR A 249 -1.64 1.36 -16.08
CA THR A 249 -2.67 2.41 -16.11
C THR A 249 -2.40 3.57 -15.14
N SER A 250 -1.96 3.28 -13.92
CA SER A 250 -1.71 4.32 -12.89
C SER A 250 -0.52 5.23 -13.20
N PHE A 251 0.39 4.83 -14.11
CA PHE A 251 1.39 5.75 -14.64
C PHE A 251 0.72 6.86 -15.46
N VAL A 252 -0.24 6.50 -16.31
CA VAL A 252 -0.95 7.48 -17.14
C VAL A 252 -1.91 8.33 -16.30
N ASP A 253 -2.51 7.75 -15.25
CA ASP A 253 -3.26 8.55 -14.25
C ASP A 253 -2.36 9.62 -13.60
N GLY A 254 -1.11 9.25 -13.25
CA GLY A 254 -0.12 10.21 -12.75
C GLY A 254 0.18 11.32 -13.76
N LEU A 255 0.33 10.99 -15.04
CA LEU A 255 0.50 11.99 -16.09
C LEU A 255 -0.70 12.92 -16.20
N ASN A 256 -1.92 12.38 -16.18
CA ASN A 256 -3.16 13.15 -16.18
C ASN A 256 -3.28 14.06 -14.96
N GLU A 257 -2.70 13.68 -13.82
CA GLU A 257 -2.63 14.53 -12.63
C GLU A 257 -1.60 15.66 -12.78
N TYR A 258 -0.41 15.38 -13.31
CA TYR A 258 0.70 16.33 -13.31
C TYR A 258 0.75 17.24 -14.54
N PHE A 259 0.30 16.79 -15.72
CA PHE A 259 0.30 17.64 -16.92
C PHE A 259 -0.52 18.93 -16.76
N PRO A 260 -1.76 18.94 -16.22
CA PRO A 260 -2.50 20.18 -16.03
C PRO A 260 -1.80 21.18 -15.09
N LYS A 261 -0.95 20.68 -14.18
CA LYS A 261 -0.23 21.48 -13.19
C LYS A 261 1.10 22.03 -13.74
N LEU A 262 1.75 21.30 -14.64
CA LEU A 262 3.14 21.54 -15.03
C LEU A 262 3.33 21.79 -16.54
N ARG A 263 2.31 21.55 -17.38
CA ARG A 263 2.37 21.65 -18.85
C ARG A 263 1.22 22.47 -19.42
N ARG A 264 1.19 23.73 -19.03
CA ARG A 264 0.32 24.73 -19.65
C ARG A 264 1.16 25.90 -20.09
N ASP A 265 0.79 26.44 -21.24
CA ASP A 265 1.37 27.67 -21.72
C ASP A 265 1.00 28.80 -20.74
N PRO A 266 1.97 29.53 -20.18
CA PRO A 266 1.71 30.52 -19.14
C PRO A 266 0.98 31.76 -19.65
N GLU A 267 1.05 32.05 -20.95
CA GLU A 267 0.44 33.25 -21.55
C GLU A 267 -0.99 32.97 -22.01
N THR A 268 -1.19 31.85 -22.71
CA THR A 268 -2.48 31.47 -23.32
C THR A 268 -3.31 30.56 -22.44
N GLY A 269 -2.70 29.91 -21.44
CA GLY A 269 -3.34 28.92 -20.58
C GLY A 269 -3.68 27.61 -21.30
N GLN A 270 -3.28 27.43 -22.57
CA GLN A 270 -3.59 26.23 -23.34
C GLN A 270 -2.69 25.06 -22.91
N ASN A 271 -3.19 23.84 -23.13
CA ASN A 271 -2.41 22.63 -22.86
C ASN A 271 -1.30 22.49 -23.89
N THR A 272 -0.07 22.30 -23.43
CA THR A 272 1.10 22.02 -24.30
C THR A 272 1.37 20.52 -24.39
N TYR A 273 0.32 19.71 -24.24
CA TYR A 273 0.40 18.26 -24.20
C TYR A 273 -0.88 17.63 -24.77
N ALA A 274 -0.77 16.37 -25.19
CA ALA A 274 -1.91 15.53 -25.55
C ALA A 274 -1.79 14.15 -24.89
N VAL A 275 -2.91 13.64 -24.39
CA VAL A 275 -3.04 12.27 -23.86
C VAL A 275 -4.17 11.58 -24.61
N VAL A 276 -3.86 10.47 -25.28
CA VAL A 276 -4.79 9.73 -26.12
C VAL A 276 -4.90 8.30 -25.59
N GLN A 277 -6.09 7.88 -25.18
CA GLN A 277 -6.35 6.47 -24.97
C GLN A 277 -6.62 5.83 -26.33
N ALA A 278 -5.69 5.00 -26.79
CA ALA A 278 -5.81 4.26 -28.04
C ALA A 278 -6.73 3.04 -27.88
N GLU A 279 -7.11 2.45 -29.00
CA GLU A 279 -7.93 1.24 -29.10
C GLU A 279 -7.20 -0.04 -28.71
N ASP A 280 -5.88 -0.08 -28.91
CA ASP A 280 -4.98 -1.17 -28.54
C ASP A 280 -3.51 -0.69 -28.44
N GLU A 281 -2.60 -1.59 -28.07
CA GLU A 281 -1.17 -1.28 -27.98
C GLU A 281 -0.48 -1.01 -29.33
N LEU A 282 -1.01 -1.51 -30.46
CA LEU A 282 -0.45 -1.26 -31.79
C LEU A 282 -0.69 0.20 -32.20
N ALA A 283 -1.93 0.66 -32.04
CA ALA A 283 -2.31 2.05 -32.26
C ALA A 283 -1.56 2.98 -31.31
N ALA A 284 -1.40 2.61 -30.03
CA ALA A 284 -0.65 3.39 -29.07
C ALA A 284 0.81 3.64 -29.51
N ILE A 285 1.55 2.59 -29.89
CA ILE A 285 2.94 2.77 -30.32
C ILE A 285 3.03 3.48 -31.68
N GLY A 286 2.11 3.22 -32.62
CA GLY A 286 2.06 3.94 -33.88
C GLY A 286 1.87 5.46 -33.67
N MET A 287 0.98 5.84 -32.76
CA MET A 287 0.74 7.25 -32.40
C MET A 287 1.98 7.90 -31.77
N ILE A 288 2.66 7.24 -30.81
CA ILE A 288 3.84 7.86 -30.17
C ILE A 288 5.01 7.99 -31.16
N LEU A 289 5.19 7.04 -32.09
CA LEU A 289 6.23 7.15 -33.11
C LEU A 289 5.90 8.26 -34.11
N GLY A 290 4.64 8.40 -34.53
CA GLY A 290 4.21 9.52 -35.37
C GLY A 290 4.44 10.87 -34.67
N ALA A 291 4.15 10.97 -33.37
CA ALA A 291 4.44 12.16 -32.58
C ALA A 291 5.96 12.41 -32.43
N GLY A 292 6.75 11.35 -32.22
CA GLY A 292 8.21 11.42 -32.16
C GLY A 292 8.83 11.94 -33.46
N TRP A 293 8.34 11.45 -34.60
CA TRP A 293 8.72 11.92 -35.93
C TRP A 293 8.40 13.42 -36.13
N ALA A 294 7.27 13.88 -35.61
CA ALA A 294 6.88 15.30 -35.63
C ALA A 294 7.67 16.18 -34.64
N GLY A 295 8.59 15.61 -33.85
CA GLY A 295 9.45 16.32 -32.92
C GLY A 295 8.93 16.40 -31.47
N ALA A 296 7.81 15.73 -31.15
CA ALA A 296 7.34 15.64 -29.78
C ALA A 296 8.17 14.65 -28.97
N ARG A 297 8.33 14.91 -27.67
CA ARG A 297 8.80 13.87 -26.73
C ARG A 297 7.61 13.01 -26.36
N SER A 298 7.51 11.85 -26.99
CA SER A 298 6.37 10.97 -26.88
C SER A 298 6.65 9.77 -25.96
N VAL A 299 5.63 9.34 -25.22
CA VAL A 299 5.74 8.24 -24.27
C VAL A 299 4.49 7.36 -24.28
N THR A 300 4.66 6.06 -24.11
CA THR A 300 3.58 5.11 -23.79
C THR A 300 3.93 4.35 -22.51
N ALA A 301 2.93 3.70 -21.91
CA ALA A 301 3.10 2.82 -20.77
C ALA A 301 2.27 1.55 -20.95
N THR A 302 2.90 0.40 -20.80
CA THR A 302 2.30 -0.91 -21.02
C THR A 302 2.92 -1.96 -20.08
N SER A 303 2.66 -3.23 -20.32
CA SER A 303 3.26 -4.38 -19.64
C SER A 303 3.53 -5.49 -20.66
N GLY A 304 4.19 -6.58 -20.26
CA GLY A 304 4.54 -7.74 -21.09
C GLY A 304 3.65 -8.09 -22.30
N PRO A 305 2.31 -8.28 -22.16
CA PRO A 305 1.44 -8.54 -23.31
C PRO A 305 1.46 -7.43 -24.36
N GLY A 306 1.39 -6.18 -23.94
CA GLY A 306 1.42 -5.03 -24.83
C GLY A 306 2.79 -4.82 -25.47
N ILE A 307 3.89 -5.09 -24.75
CA ILE A 307 5.25 -5.08 -25.35
C ILE A 307 5.34 -6.07 -26.51
N SER A 308 4.72 -7.25 -26.38
CA SER A 308 4.70 -8.24 -27.46
C SER A 308 3.97 -7.72 -28.70
N LEU A 309 2.85 -6.99 -28.52
CA LEU A 309 2.11 -6.37 -29.62
C LEU A 309 2.90 -5.22 -30.26
N MET A 310 3.59 -4.42 -29.45
CA MET A 310 4.35 -3.26 -29.91
C MET A 310 5.62 -3.61 -30.72
N ALA A 311 6.05 -4.88 -30.75
CA ALA A 311 7.35 -5.29 -31.29
C ALA A 311 7.62 -4.85 -32.74
N GLU A 312 6.61 -4.93 -33.62
CA GLU A 312 6.75 -4.54 -35.03
C GLU A 312 7.07 -3.04 -35.16
N PHE A 313 6.27 -2.19 -34.53
CA PHE A 313 6.47 -0.75 -34.54
C PHE A 313 7.71 -0.32 -33.77
N ALA A 314 8.08 -1.00 -32.68
CA ALA A 314 9.34 -0.75 -31.99
C ALA A 314 10.53 -0.99 -32.94
N GLY A 315 10.47 -2.06 -33.75
CA GLY A 315 11.45 -2.31 -34.82
C GLY A 315 11.47 -1.22 -35.89
N LEU A 316 10.31 -0.69 -36.29
CA LEU A 316 10.23 0.47 -37.19
C LEU A 316 10.87 1.72 -36.57
N GLY A 317 10.58 2.01 -35.30
CA GLY A 317 11.15 3.15 -34.58
C GLY A 317 12.68 3.08 -34.52
N TYR A 318 13.24 1.89 -34.29
CA TYR A 318 14.68 1.64 -34.40
C TYR A 318 15.20 1.90 -35.82
N PHE A 319 14.59 1.28 -36.84
CA PHE A 319 15.05 1.38 -38.23
C PHE A 319 15.03 2.83 -38.76
N ALA A 320 14.00 3.60 -38.39
CA ALA A 320 13.82 4.98 -38.83
C ALA A 320 14.40 6.03 -37.86
N GLU A 321 15.11 5.60 -36.81
CA GLU A 321 15.73 6.47 -35.80
C GLU A 321 14.75 7.45 -35.13
N ILE A 322 13.53 6.99 -34.85
CA ILE A 322 12.45 7.81 -34.28
C ILE A 322 12.52 7.78 -32.75
N PRO A 323 12.67 8.93 -32.07
CA PRO A 323 12.71 8.96 -30.61
C PRO A 323 11.31 8.75 -30.01
N ALA A 324 11.17 7.73 -29.16
CA ALA A 324 10.01 7.49 -28.32
C ALA A 324 10.40 6.69 -27.06
N VAL A 325 9.60 6.77 -26.00
CA VAL A 325 9.82 6.02 -24.75
C VAL A 325 8.66 5.06 -24.49
N ILE A 326 8.98 3.80 -24.18
CA ILE A 326 8.02 2.78 -23.75
C ILE A 326 8.33 2.44 -22.29
N TRP A 327 7.39 2.73 -21.38
CA TRP A 327 7.46 2.21 -20.02
C TRP A 327 6.87 0.80 -19.95
N ASP A 328 7.73 -0.21 -19.90
CA ASP A 328 7.33 -1.60 -19.59
C ASP A 328 7.22 -1.77 -18.07
N ILE A 329 6.00 -1.66 -17.55
CA ILE A 329 5.71 -1.86 -16.12
C ILE A 329 5.42 -3.34 -15.93
N GLN A 330 6.51 -4.10 -15.80
CA GLN A 330 6.52 -5.55 -15.84
C GLN A 330 5.58 -6.18 -14.81
N ARG A 331 4.89 -7.24 -15.26
CA ARG A 331 4.07 -8.13 -14.45
C ARG A 331 4.42 -9.59 -14.73
N VAL A 332 3.89 -10.50 -13.92
CA VAL A 332 4.11 -11.95 -14.07
C VAL A 332 3.66 -12.42 -15.47
N GLY A 333 4.48 -13.21 -16.14
CA GLY A 333 4.19 -13.88 -17.41
C GLY A 333 4.50 -15.39 -17.33
N PRO A 334 4.43 -16.13 -18.46
CA PRO A 334 4.12 -15.66 -19.82
C PRO A 334 2.62 -15.42 -20.07
N SER A 335 2.28 -14.89 -21.25
CA SER A 335 0.90 -14.59 -21.67
C SER A 335 0.18 -13.65 -20.69
N THR A 336 -1.07 -13.94 -20.32
CA THR A 336 -1.83 -13.15 -19.33
C THR A 336 -1.09 -13.06 -18.00
N GLY A 337 -0.39 -14.13 -17.60
CA GLY A 337 0.25 -14.27 -16.29
C GLY A 337 -0.67 -14.91 -15.25
N LEU A 338 -0.92 -14.15 -14.18
CA LEU A 338 -1.78 -14.49 -13.03
C LEU A 338 -3.27 -14.58 -13.38
#